data_AF-D0LRR8-F1
#
_entry.id   AF-D0LRR8-F1
#
_cell.length_a   1.000
_cell.length_b   1.000
_cell.length_c   1.000
_cell.angle_alpha   90.00
_cell.angle_beta   90.00
_cell.angle_gamma   90.00
#
_symmetry.space_group_name_H-M   'P 1'
#
loop_
_entity.id
_entity.type
_entity.pdbx_description
1 polymer ?
#
loop_
_entity_poly.entity_id
_entity_poly.type
_entity_poly.pdbx_seq_one_letter_code
_entity_poly.pdbx_strand_id
1 'polypeptide(L)'
;MMLRNPFDASWRERIAVLGTAAAILLIATALGLIYARGASLELLGLVPVSAFAVGKFLPLWGLSDRSQFSPWELGLLVWVMDTLTVLVLVYGFELLYRIRLIKNALGKIQRNAGLVLRAYPRIRRAAVTGVVLFVLFPIAGTGAIGGAFLGILLGLNRFVLIAAVSGGGFIGGMLMAFAAVYFGEAVQNLRALQSDPTVKWAVMITLGALLIAGFWWLNRAYKRALLAAEEQSVHDEYDDADVHEAASGASAPDPDDPDNRPEAAAENDARAPVSGGSGAADASRAPLA
;
A
#
# COMPACT_ATOMS: atom_id res chain seq x y z
N MET A 1 28.67 3.38 -4.04
CA MET A 1 27.53 4.31 -4.23
C MET A 1 26.68 4.28 -2.96
N MET A 2 26.85 5.25 -2.05
CA MET A 2 26.09 5.30 -0.79
C MET A 2 24.61 5.51 -1.10
N LEU A 3 23.74 4.57 -0.69
CA LEU A 3 22.29 4.73 -0.72
C LEU A 3 21.92 5.91 0.17
N ARG A 4 21.69 7.08 -0.44
CA ARG A 4 21.19 8.29 0.23
C ARG A 4 19.92 7.91 0.99
N ASN A 5 19.89 8.14 2.30
CA ASN A 5 18.76 7.78 3.14
C ASN A 5 17.51 8.54 2.60
N PRO A 6 16.43 7.85 2.18
CA PRO A 6 15.24 8.52 1.62
C PRO A 6 14.55 9.47 2.62
N PHE A 7 14.94 9.40 3.89
CA PHE A 7 14.48 10.25 4.99
C PHE A 7 15.51 11.30 5.43
N ASP A 8 16.55 11.56 4.64
CA ASP A 8 17.56 12.58 4.93
C ASP A 8 16.96 13.99 4.84
N ALA A 9 16.44 14.49 5.98
CA ALA A 9 15.97 15.86 6.15
C ALA A 9 17.03 16.65 6.91
N SER A 10 17.37 17.85 6.47
CA SER A 10 18.33 18.69 7.19
C SER A 10 17.83 19.03 8.60
N TRP A 11 18.74 19.24 9.55
CA TRP A 11 18.38 19.63 10.93
C TRP A 11 17.51 20.90 10.95
N ARG A 12 17.75 21.83 10.01
CA ARG A 12 16.97 23.07 9.84
C ARG A 12 15.55 22.77 9.35
N GLU A 13 15.37 21.89 8.36
CA GLU A 13 14.04 21.46 7.90
C GLU A 13 13.22 20.82 9.01
N ARG A 14 13.85 20.03 9.89
CA ARG A 14 13.16 19.37 11.00
C ARG A 14 12.66 20.35 12.03
N ILE A 15 13.53 21.28 12.46
CA ILE A 15 13.14 22.32 13.41
C ILE A 15 12.06 23.20 12.78
N ALA A 16 12.16 23.52 11.49
CA ALA A 16 11.12 24.27 10.80
C ALA A 16 9.79 23.52 10.80
N VAL A 17 9.74 22.28 10.31
CA VAL A 17 8.47 21.54 10.19
C VAL A 17 7.87 21.18 11.55
N LEU A 18 8.66 20.57 12.44
CA LEU A 18 8.17 20.14 13.76
C LEU A 18 7.96 21.33 14.68
N GLY A 19 8.82 22.34 14.63
CA GLY A 19 8.68 23.57 15.40
C GLY A 19 7.48 24.38 14.96
N THR A 20 7.22 24.52 13.66
CA THR A 20 6.01 25.18 13.15
C THR A 20 4.76 24.39 13.52
N ALA A 21 4.75 23.06 13.39
CA ALA A 21 3.62 22.25 13.81
C ALA A 21 3.33 22.38 15.32
N ALA A 22 4.36 22.32 16.16
CA ALA A 22 4.23 22.50 17.60
C ALA A 22 3.79 23.93 17.97
N ALA A 23 4.32 24.95 17.30
CA ALA A 23 3.93 26.34 17.52
C ALA A 23 2.46 26.57 17.16
N ILE A 24 2.00 26.04 16.02
CA ILE A 24 0.58 26.12 15.62
C ILE A 24 -0.30 25.46 16.67
N LEU A 25 0.05 24.26 17.15
CA LEU A 25 -0.71 23.57 18.20
C LEU A 25 -0.74 24.36 19.51
N LEU A 26 0.39 24.91 19.94
CA LEU A 26 0.49 25.71 21.16
C LEU A 26 -0.34 26.99 21.06
N ILE A 27 -0.25 27.70 19.94
CA ILE A 27 -1.03 28.92 19.68
C ILE A 27 -2.52 28.59 19.63
N ALA A 28 -2.92 27.55 18.88
CA ALA A 28 -4.31 27.13 18.79
C ALA A 28 -4.87 26.72 20.16
N THR A 29 -4.09 26.00 20.97
CA THR A 29 -4.48 25.59 22.32
C THR A 29 -4.60 26.80 23.25
N ALA A 30 -3.64 27.73 23.20
CA ALA A 30 -3.64 28.93 24.03
C ALA A 30 -4.83 29.85 23.69
N LEU A 31 -5.05 30.12 22.40
CA LEU A 31 -6.21 30.88 21.93
C LEU A 31 -7.52 30.19 22.29
N GLY A 32 -7.59 28.87 22.11
CA GLY A 32 -8.74 28.06 22.51
C GLY A 32 -9.04 28.19 24.00
N LEU A 33 -8.03 28.07 24.86
CA LEU A 33 -8.21 28.21 26.32
C LEU A 33 -8.69 29.61 26.74
N ILE A 34 -8.34 30.64 25.98
CA ILE A 34 -8.74 32.03 26.22
C ILE A 34 -10.17 32.29 25.74
N TYR A 35 -10.50 31.91 24.50
CA TYR A 35 -11.77 32.28 23.85
C TYR A 35 -12.87 31.21 23.94
N ALA A 36 -12.50 29.94 24.04
CA ALA A 36 -13.41 28.79 23.98
C ALA A 36 -12.96 27.72 24.98
N ARG A 37 -12.88 28.10 26.27
CA ARG A 37 -12.32 27.27 27.34
C ARG A 37 -12.97 25.89 27.45
N GLY A 38 -14.30 25.80 27.34
CA GLY A 38 -15.03 24.54 27.40
C GLY A 38 -14.63 23.57 26.27
N ALA A 39 -14.73 24.05 25.03
CA ALA A 39 -14.41 23.30 23.83
C ALA A 39 -12.93 22.86 23.81
N SER A 40 -12.03 23.73 24.28
CA SER A 40 -10.59 23.45 24.31
C SER A 40 -10.20 22.42 25.36
N LEU A 41 -10.88 22.40 26.51
CA LEU A 41 -10.67 21.36 27.52
C LEU A 41 -11.21 20.00 27.04
N GLU A 42 -12.33 19.98 26.32
CA GLU A 42 -12.84 18.76 25.67
C GLU A 42 -11.81 18.24 24.65
N LEU A 43 -11.29 19.09 23.77
CA LEU A 43 -10.24 18.69 22.80
C LEU A 43 -8.97 18.19 23.50
N LEU A 44 -8.50 18.85 24.54
CA LEU A 44 -7.32 18.42 25.30
C LEU A 44 -7.50 17.01 25.90
N GLY A 45 -8.72 16.65 26.29
CA GLY A 45 -9.05 15.29 26.74
C GLY A 45 -9.20 14.30 25.57
N LEU A 46 -9.84 14.72 24.47
CA LEU A 46 -10.11 13.87 23.32
C LEU A 46 -8.86 13.54 22.50
N VAL A 47 -7.87 14.44 22.41
CA VAL A 47 -6.63 14.22 21.65
C VAL A 47 -5.87 12.97 22.12
N PRO A 48 -5.48 12.81 23.40
CA PRO A 48 -4.79 11.60 23.84
C PRO A 48 -5.69 10.35 23.73
N VAL A 49 -6.99 10.48 24.00
CA VAL A 49 -7.95 9.38 23.84
C VAL A 49 -8.05 8.94 22.37
N SER A 50 -8.02 9.88 21.43
CA SER A 50 -8.03 9.59 20.00
C SER A 50 -6.74 8.92 19.58
N ALA A 51 -5.58 9.36 20.07
CA ALA A 51 -4.29 8.77 19.73
C ALA A 51 -4.15 7.32 20.22
N PHE A 52 -4.69 6.99 21.40
CA PHE A 52 -4.42 5.70 22.05
C PHE A 52 -5.61 4.73 22.12
N ALA A 53 -6.86 5.20 22.05
CA ALA A 53 -8.03 4.37 22.31
C ALA A 53 -9.08 4.44 21.20
N VAL A 54 -9.61 5.61 20.90
CA VAL A 54 -10.79 5.76 20.03
C VAL A 54 -10.40 5.90 18.55
N GLY A 55 -9.21 6.43 18.25
CA GLY A 55 -8.70 6.54 16.89
C GLY A 55 -9.69 7.18 15.93
N LYS A 56 -9.92 6.51 14.80
CA LYS A 56 -10.82 6.95 13.72
C LYS A 56 -12.30 6.96 14.10
N PHE A 57 -12.68 6.38 15.24
CA PHE A 57 -14.07 6.41 15.72
C PHE A 57 -14.45 7.70 16.44
N LEU A 58 -13.51 8.66 16.56
CA LEU A 58 -13.74 9.93 17.25
C LEU A 58 -14.95 10.72 16.72
N PRO A 59 -15.25 10.75 15.40
CA PRO A 59 -16.43 11.45 14.89
C PRO A 59 -17.76 10.96 15.47
N LEU A 60 -17.85 9.71 15.91
CA LEU A 60 -19.03 9.17 16.58
C LEU A 60 -19.25 9.78 17.97
N TRP A 61 -18.23 10.36 18.58
CA TRP A 61 -18.36 11.10 19.84
C TRP A 61 -19.19 12.37 19.66
N GLY A 62 -19.16 12.97 18.47
CA GLY A 62 -19.97 14.15 18.11
C GLY A 62 -21.47 13.87 18.04
N LEU A 63 -21.90 12.60 18.17
CA LEU A 63 -23.30 12.21 18.33
C LEU A 63 -23.77 12.24 19.79
N SER A 64 -22.89 12.51 20.75
CA SER A 64 -23.27 12.62 22.14
C SER A 64 -23.73 14.03 22.47
N ASP A 65 -24.80 14.15 23.27
CA ASP A 65 -25.31 15.46 23.75
C ASP A 65 -24.30 16.25 24.61
N ARG A 66 -23.18 15.60 24.98
CA ARG A 66 -22.10 16.19 25.75
C ARG A 66 -21.00 16.80 24.89
N SER A 67 -20.96 16.51 23.59
CA SER A 67 -19.91 17.02 22.73
C SER A 67 -20.24 18.41 22.22
N GLN A 68 -19.28 19.32 22.33
CA GLN A 68 -19.39 20.67 21.77
C GLN A 68 -19.05 20.72 20.27
N PHE A 69 -18.65 19.58 19.69
CA PHE A 69 -18.17 19.49 18.31
C PHE A 69 -19.07 18.59 17.47
N SER A 70 -19.28 19.02 16.24
CA SER A 70 -19.93 18.21 15.21
C SER A 70 -19.05 17.03 14.79
N PRO A 71 -19.64 15.93 14.29
CA PRO A 71 -18.87 14.82 13.73
C PRO A 71 -17.87 15.23 12.64
N TRP A 72 -18.17 16.26 11.86
CA TRP A 72 -17.29 16.80 10.82
C TRP A 72 -16.02 17.43 11.41
N GLU A 73 -16.15 18.24 12.44
CA GLU A 73 -15.02 18.87 13.13
C GLU A 73 -14.13 17.81 13.79
N LEU A 74 -14.73 16.81 14.41
CA LEU A 74 -14.00 15.67 14.98
C LEU A 74 -13.33 14.79 13.90
N GLY A 75 -13.93 14.70 12.71
CA GLY A 75 -13.31 14.04 11.55
C GLY A 75 -12.08 14.80 11.04
N LEU A 76 -12.15 16.14 11.01
CA LEU A 76 -11.01 16.98 10.67
C LEU A 76 -9.92 16.89 11.74
N LEU A 77 -10.28 16.80 13.01
CA LEU A 77 -9.34 16.58 14.11
C LEU A 77 -8.55 15.28 13.92
N VAL A 78 -9.23 14.19 13.54
CA VAL A 78 -8.57 12.91 13.21
C VAL A 78 -7.57 13.10 12.07
N TRP A 79 -7.94 13.81 11.01
CA TRP A 79 -7.03 14.08 9.90
C TRP A 79 -5.79 14.87 10.31
N VAL A 80 -5.96 15.92 11.13
CA VAL A 80 -4.85 16.73 11.67
C VAL A 80 -3.95 15.84 12.52
N MET A 81 -4.50 14.99 13.39
CA MET A 81 -3.74 14.09 14.25
C MET A 81 -2.96 13.03 13.45
N ASP A 82 -3.58 12.42 12.44
CA ASP A 82 -2.90 11.46 11.54
C ASP A 82 -1.75 12.14 10.78
N THR A 83 -1.96 13.40 10.34
CA THR A 83 -0.94 14.20 9.65
C THR A 83 0.22 14.58 10.57
N LEU A 84 -0.07 15.03 11.79
CA LEU A 84 0.96 15.33 12.79
C LEU A 84 1.76 14.08 13.17
N THR A 85 1.08 12.95 13.32
CA THR A 85 1.69 11.66 13.63
C THR A 85 2.70 11.26 12.55
N VAL A 86 2.32 11.32 11.27
CA VAL A 86 3.26 10.99 10.19
C VAL A 86 4.39 12.00 10.08
N LEU A 87 4.15 13.29 10.31
CA LEU A 87 5.21 14.31 10.33
C LEU A 87 6.23 14.03 11.44
N VAL A 88 5.76 13.75 12.66
CA VAL A 88 6.63 13.39 13.79
C VAL A 88 7.41 12.11 13.49
N LEU A 89 6.77 11.08 12.93
CA LEU A 89 7.44 9.82 12.62
C LEU A 89 8.47 9.97 11.50
N VAL A 90 8.14 10.68 10.41
CA VAL A 90 9.00 10.85 9.24
C VAL A 90 10.19 11.76 9.55
N TYR A 91 9.97 12.89 10.22
CA TYR A 91 11.03 13.85 10.55
C TYR A 91 11.76 13.50 11.87
N GLY A 92 11.15 12.69 12.73
CA GLY A 92 11.76 12.12 13.93
C GLY A 92 12.51 10.81 13.68
N PHE A 93 12.48 10.27 12.45
CA PHE A 93 12.94 8.92 12.15
C PHE A 93 14.43 8.64 12.40
N GLU A 94 15.29 9.66 12.37
CA GLU A 94 16.69 9.51 12.77
C GLU A 94 16.85 9.16 14.26
N LEU A 95 15.96 9.64 15.12
CA LEU A 95 15.96 9.25 16.52
C LEU A 95 15.72 7.74 16.66
N LEU A 96 14.89 7.18 15.79
CA LEU A 96 14.60 5.76 15.71
C LEU A 96 15.79 4.95 15.17
N TYR A 97 16.52 5.48 14.18
CA TYR A 97 17.74 4.86 13.62
C TYR A 97 18.98 4.97 14.53
N ARG A 98 18.94 5.82 15.55
CA ARG A 98 19.98 5.90 16.58
C ARG A 98 20.04 4.62 17.43
N ILE A 99 18.95 3.84 17.47
CA ILE A 99 18.87 2.57 18.19
C ILE A 99 19.49 1.46 17.32
N ARG A 100 20.62 0.91 17.78
CA ARG A 100 21.46 -0.06 17.02
C ARG A 100 20.70 -1.32 16.58
N LEU A 101 19.72 -1.77 17.36
CA LEU A 101 18.86 -2.93 17.06
C LEU A 101 17.91 -2.66 15.88
N ILE A 102 17.24 -1.50 15.90
CA ILE A 102 16.26 -1.10 14.87
C ILE A 102 16.97 -0.86 13.54
N LYS A 103 18.12 -0.20 13.55
CA LYS A 103 18.93 0.06 12.35
C LYS A 103 19.29 -1.21 11.58
N ASN A 104 19.66 -2.28 12.28
CA ASN A 104 20.05 -3.55 11.66
C ASN A 104 18.85 -4.34 11.13
N ALA A 105 17.72 -4.33 11.85
CA ALA A 105 16.49 -5.01 11.43
C ALA A 105 15.82 -4.29 10.24
N LEU A 106 15.54 -2.99 10.37
CA LEU A 106 14.92 -2.20 9.30
C LEU A 106 15.85 -2.07 8.08
N GLY A 107 17.16 -1.92 8.29
CA GLY A 107 18.11 -1.78 7.19
C GLY A 107 18.27 -3.03 6.33
N LYS A 108 17.99 -4.23 6.88
CA LYS A 108 17.92 -5.48 6.10
C LYS A 108 16.59 -5.57 5.36
N ILE A 109 15.48 -5.31 6.04
CA ILE A 109 14.14 -5.41 5.46
C ILE A 109 13.95 -4.37 4.34
N GLN A 110 14.35 -3.11 4.55
CA GLN A 110 14.26 -2.06 3.54
C GLN A 110 15.14 -2.33 2.32
N ARG A 111 16.31 -2.96 2.50
CA ARG A 111 17.16 -3.34 1.35
C ARG A 111 16.46 -4.39 0.50
N ASN A 112 15.92 -5.43 1.13
CA ASN A 112 15.22 -6.49 0.43
C ASN A 112 13.94 -5.97 -0.23
N ALA A 113 13.14 -5.18 0.49
CA ALA A 113 11.95 -4.53 -0.04
C ALA A 113 12.30 -3.58 -1.20
N GLY A 114 13.35 -2.77 -1.06
CA GLY A 114 13.79 -1.84 -2.09
C GLY A 114 14.26 -2.52 -3.38
N LEU A 115 14.89 -3.70 -3.28
CA LEU A 115 15.25 -4.51 -4.44
C LEU A 115 14.02 -5.06 -5.14
N VAL A 116 13.06 -5.61 -4.39
CA VAL A 116 11.80 -6.15 -4.93
C VAL A 116 10.93 -5.05 -5.57
N LEU A 117 10.80 -3.90 -4.91
CA LEU A 117 10.01 -2.78 -5.42
C LEU A 117 10.65 -2.11 -6.66
N ARG A 118 11.97 -2.22 -6.82
CA ARG A 118 12.67 -1.77 -8.05
C ARG A 118 12.48 -2.74 -9.20
N ALA A 119 12.50 -4.05 -8.93
CA ALA A 119 12.21 -5.07 -9.93
C ALA A 119 10.76 -5.01 -10.43
N TYR A 120 9.80 -4.66 -9.56
CA TYR A 120 8.37 -4.64 -9.88
C TYR A 120 7.70 -3.28 -9.58
N PRO A 121 7.71 -2.33 -10.54
CA PRO A 121 7.14 -0.99 -10.34
C PRO A 121 5.61 -0.97 -10.15
N ARG A 122 4.89 -2.03 -10.54
CA ARG A 122 3.46 -2.21 -10.21
C ARG A 122 3.24 -2.45 -8.71
N ILE A 123 4.12 -3.23 -8.08
CA ILE A 123 4.08 -3.52 -6.64
C ILE A 123 4.37 -2.24 -5.82
N ARG A 124 5.26 -1.37 -6.32
CA ARG A 124 5.51 -0.05 -5.70
C ARG A 124 4.27 0.85 -5.69
N ARG A 125 3.45 0.83 -6.74
CA ARG A 125 2.17 1.56 -6.76
C ARG A 125 1.15 0.93 -5.81
N ALA A 126 1.07 -0.40 -5.79
CA ALA A 126 0.24 -1.12 -4.84
C ALA A 126 0.64 -0.88 -3.36
N ALA A 127 1.92 -0.64 -3.08
CA ALA A 127 2.41 -0.27 -1.75
C ALA A 127 1.84 1.07 -1.25
N VAL A 128 1.78 2.08 -2.12
CA VAL A 128 1.16 3.38 -1.77
C VAL A 128 -0.32 3.19 -1.50
N THR A 129 -1.04 2.49 -2.39
CA THR A 129 -2.46 2.18 -2.20
C THR A 129 -2.70 1.36 -0.94
N GLY A 130 -1.84 0.40 -0.65
CA GLY A 130 -1.89 -0.43 0.55
C GLY A 130 -1.73 0.39 1.83
N VAL A 131 -0.80 1.35 1.85
CA VAL A 131 -0.66 2.28 2.98
C VAL A 131 -1.90 3.15 3.13
N VAL A 132 -2.43 3.71 2.03
CA VAL A 132 -3.67 4.51 2.07
C VAL A 132 -4.83 3.68 2.61
N LEU A 133 -5.05 2.48 2.08
CA LEU A 133 -6.12 1.56 2.51
C LEU A 133 -5.93 1.12 3.96
N PHE A 134 -4.70 0.87 4.39
CA PHE A 134 -4.38 0.50 5.77
C PHE A 134 -4.72 1.63 6.74
N VAL A 135 -4.36 2.87 6.37
CA VAL A 135 -4.69 4.05 7.18
C VAL A 135 -6.19 4.31 7.14
N LEU A 136 -6.84 4.13 5.98
CA LEU A 136 -8.28 4.30 5.80
C LEU A 136 -9.08 3.36 6.70
N PHE A 137 -8.59 2.13 6.87
CA PHE A 137 -9.30 1.12 7.62
C PHE A 137 -9.39 1.52 9.10
N PRO A 138 -10.60 1.57 9.68
CA PRO A 138 -10.83 2.10 11.02
C PRO A 138 -10.43 1.09 12.10
N ILE A 139 -9.13 0.82 12.22
CA ILE A 139 -8.59 0.15 13.41
C ILE A 139 -8.24 1.22 14.44
N ALA A 140 -8.76 1.04 15.65
CA ALA A 140 -8.50 1.91 16.79
C ALA A 140 -6.99 2.18 16.98
N GLY A 141 -6.63 3.45 17.14
CA GLY A 141 -5.31 3.93 17.58
C GLY A 141 -4.08 3.62 16.70
N THR A 142 -4.19 2.80 15.64
CA THR A 142 -3.00 2.25 14.97
C THR A 142 -2.88 2.59 13.48
N GLY A 143 -3.92 3.11 12.83
CA GLY A 143 -3.93 3.31 11.38
C GLY A 143 -2.77 4.21 10.86
N ALA A 144 -2.60 5.41 11.43
CA ALA A 144 -1.56 6.33 10.99
C ALA A 144 -0.14 5.92 11.41
N ILE A 145 0.02 5.45 12.65
CA ILE A 145 1.31 4.96 13.16
C ILE A 145 1.75 3.74 12.35
N GLY A 146 0.90 2.72 12.27
CA GLY A 146 1.16 1.49 11.53
C GLY A 146 1.34 1.73 10.02
N GLY A 147 0.54 2.60 9.42
CA GLY A 147 0.66 2.98 8.01
C GLY A 147 1.97 3.71 7.72
N ALA A 148 2.39 4.62 8.61
CA ALA A 148 3.69 5.27 8.53
C ALA A 148 4.82 4.23 8.64
N PHE A 149 4.79 3.35 9.64
CA PHE A 149 5.80 2.29 9.79
C PHE A 149 5.86 1.35 8.58
N LEU A 150 4.71 0.92 8.05
CA LEU A 150 4.60 0.08 6.87
C LEU A 150 5.24 0.79 5.66
N GLY A 151 4.90 2.05 5.43
CA GLY A 151 5.46 2.83 4.34
C GLY A 151 6.96 3.05 4.46
N ILE A 152 7.47 3.22 5.68
CA ILE A 152 8.91 3.32 5.92
C ILE A 152 9.61 1.99 5.70
N LEU A 153 9.01 0.87 6.11
CA LEU A 153 9.55 -0.47 5.89
C LEU A 153 9.65 -0.80 4.40
N LEU A 154 8.67 -0.34 3.62
CA LEU A 154 8.63 -0.44 2.15
C LEU A 154 9.57 0.56 1.46
N GLY A 155 10.21 1.47 2.20
CA GLY A 155 11.15 2.44 1.64
C GLY A 155 10.48 3.51 0.78
N LEU A 156 9.22 3.88 1.08
CA LEU A 156 8.53 4.95 0.39
C LEU A 156 9.25 6.29 0.58
N ASN A 157 9.12 7.17 -0.42
CA ASN A 157 9.59 8.55 -0.30
C ASN A 157 8.81 9.27 0.81
N ARG A 158 9.51 10.06 1.63
CA ARG A 158 8.94 10.82 2.75
C ARG A 158 7.68 11.62 2.37
N PHE A 159 7.70 12.31 1.24
CA PHE A 159 6.57 13.14 0.80
C PHE A 159 5.38 12.28 0.36
N VAL A 160 5.64 11.15 -0.30
CA VAL A 160 4.61 10.20 -0.71
C VAL A 160 3.98 9.56 0.52
N LEU A 161 4.77 9.24 1.53
CA LEU A 161 4.29 8.68 2.79
C LEU A 161 3.42 9.67 3.57
N ILE A 162 3.88 10.93 3.70
CA ILE A 162 3.09 11.99 4.34
C ILE A 162 1.75 12.18 3.61
N ALA A 163 1.78 12.26 2.28
CA ALA A 163 0.56 12.41 1.47
C ALA A 163 -0.38 11.20 1.59
N ALA A 164 0.16 9.97 1.59
CA ALA A 164 -0.62 8.75 1.72
C ALA A 164 -1.31 8.63 3.08
N VAL A 165 -0.58 8.89 4.18
CA VAL A 165 -1.15 8.84 5.53
C VAL A 165 -2.12 10.00 5.77
N SER A 166 -1.76 11.21 5.36
CA SER A 166 -2.64 12.38 5.49
C SER A 166 -3.93 12.20 4.67
N GLY A 167 -3.82 11.74 3.42
CA GLY A 167 -4.97 11.46 2.56
C GLY A 167 -5.85 10.33 3.10
N GLY A 168 -5.25 9.22 3.54
CA GLY A 168 -5.98 8.12 4.18
C GLY A 168 -6.67 8.54 5.48
N GLY A 169 -6.01 9.39 6.28
CA GLY A 169 -6.57 9.97 7.51
C GLY A 169 -7.73 10.92 7.23
N PHE A 170 -7.61 11.76 6.21
CA PHE A 170 -8.70 12.64 5.76
C PHE A 170 -9.92 11.84 5.31
N ILE A 171 -9.74 10.91 4.37
CA ILE A 171 -10.84 10.09 3.85
C ILE A 171 -11.44 9.25 4.98
N GLY A 172 -10.62 8.64 5.83
CA GLY A 172 -11.10 7.81 6.95
C GLY A 172 -11.86 8.61 7.99
N GLY A 173 -11.36 9.79 8.38
CA GLY A 173 -12.04 10.70 9.30
C GLY A 173 -13.35 11.23 8.75
N MET A 174 -13.38 11.63 7.47
CA MET A 174 -14.59 12.12 6.80
C MET A 174 -15.61 11.00 6.57
N LEU A 175 -15.17 9.79 6.23
CA LEU A 175 -16.05 8.64 6.09
C LEU A 175 -16.73 8.30 7.41
N MET A 176 -15.99 8.39 8.53
CA MET A 176 -16.57 8.20 9.86
C MET A 176 -17.50 9.34 10.28
N ALA A 177 -17.18 10.58 9.94
CA ALA A 177 -18.09 11.71 10.15
C ALA A 177 -19.38 11.55 9.34
N PHE A 178 -19.27 11.16 8.07
CA PHE A 178 -20.41 10.82 7.23
C PHE A 178 -21.23 9.69 7.86
N ALA A 179 -20.57 8.61 8.28
CA ALA A 179 -21.25 7.49 8.92
C ALA A 179 -21.99 7.92 10.19
N ALA A 180 -21.38 8.80 10.99
CA ALA A 180 -22.00 9.37 12.19
C ALA A 180 -23.26 10.18 11.84
N VAL A 181 -23.22 11.04 10.82
CA VAL A 181 -24.37 11.90 10.48
C VAL A 181 -25.53 11.10 9.88
N TYR A 182 -25.25 10.19 8.94
CA TYR A 182 -26.29 9.51 8.18
C TYR A 182 -26.77 8.20 8.82
N PHE A 183 -25.92 7.53 9.59
CA PHE A 183 -26.28 6.30 10.30
C PHE A 183 -26.29 6.49 11.83
N GLY A 184 -26.16 7.73 12.32
CA GLY A 184 -26.08 8.05 13.74
C GLY A 184 -27.28 7.58 14.56
N GLU A 185 -28.49 7.75 14.03
CA GLU A 185 -29.71 7.26 14.68
C GLU A 185 -29.70 5.74 14.83
N ALA A 186 -29.29 5.01 13.78
CA ALA A 186 -29.13 3.56 13.86
C ALA A 186 -28.07 3.18 14.90
N VAL A 187 -26.94 3.89 14.94
CA VAL A 187 -25.87 3.66 15.93
C VAL A 187 -26.31 3.98 17.36
N GLN A 188 -27.07 5.05 17.58
CA GLN A 188 -27.61 5.42 18.89
C GLN A 188 -28.69 4.43 19.35
N ASN A 189 -29.56 3.99 18.45
CA ASN A 189 -30.53 2.93 18.74
C ASN A 189 -29.83 1.60 19.07
N LEU A 190 -28.78 1.25 18.33
CA LEU A 190 -27.93 0.11 18.68
C LEU A 190 -27.23 0.29 20.04
N ARG A 191 -26.77 1.50 20.39
CA ARG A 191 -26.18 1.78 21.72
C ARG A 191 -27.22 1.65 22.84
N ALA A 192 -28.44 2.10 22.62
CA ALA A 192 -29.53 1.95 23.56
C ALA A 192 -29.87 0.47 23.77
N LEU A 193 -29.93 -0.33 22.70
CA LEU A 193 -30.06 -1.80 22.81
C LEU A 193 -28.82 -2.45 23.45
N GLN A 194 -27.61 -1.94 23.23
CA GLN A 194 -26.35 -2.46 23.81
C GLN A 194 -26.18 -2.17 25.31
N SER A 195 -27.03 -1.36 25.93
CA SER A 195 -27.03 -1.22 27.39
C SER A 195 -27.49 -2.50 28.11
N ASP A 196 -28.20 -3.40 27.40
CA ASP A 196 -28.46 -4.76 27.86
C ASP A 196 -27.16 -5.58 27.77
N PRO A 197 -26.66 -6.16 28.88
CA PRO A 197 -25.47 -7.01 28.89
C PRO A 197 -25.51 -8.09 27.81
N THR A 198 -26.68 -8.65 27.54
CA THR A 198 -26.89 -9.75 26.60
C THR A 198 -26.66 -9.32 25.16
N VAL A 199 -27.17 -8.14 24.77
CA VAL A 199 -27.00 -7.57 23.43
C VAL A 199 -25.55 -7.14 23.21
N LYS A 200 -24.89 -6.61 24.24
CA LYS A 200 -23.46 -6.27 24.18
C LYS A 200 -22.59 -7.50 23.89
N TRP A 201 -22.83 -8.61 24.60
CA TRP A 201 -22.13 -9.88 24.34
C TRP A 201 -22.48 -10.44 22.97
N ALA A 202 -23.75 -10.42 22.57
CA ALA A 202 -24.18 -10.88 21.25
C ALA A 202 -23.48 -10.12 20.13
N VAL A 203 -23.49 -8.78 20.15
CA VAL A 203 -22.82 -7.95 19.13
C VAL A 203 -21.31 -8.21 19.13
N MET A 204 -20.67 -8.33 20.29
CA MET A 204 -19.23 -8.59 20.39
C MET A 204 -18.85 -9.98 19.86
N ILE A 205 -19.68 -10.99 20.11
CA ILE A 205 -19.53 -12.34 19.54
C ILE A 205 -19.74 -12.31 18.03
N THR A 206 -20.77 -11.59 17.54
CA THR A 206 -21.03 -11.46 16.10
C THR A 206 -19.88 -10.74 15.39
N LEU A 207 -19.36 -9.65 15.94
CA LEU A 207 -18.20 -8.94 15.40
C LEU A 207 -16.94 -9.83 15.43
N GLY A 208 -16.72 -10.54 16.54
CA GLY A 208 -15.62 -11.49 16.67
C GLY A 208 -15.70 -12.63 15.66
N ALA A 209 -16.90 -13.20 15.45
CA ALA A 209 -17.15 -14.25 14.48
C ALA A 209 -16.95 -13.74 13.03
N LEU A 210 -17.40 -12.52 12.71
CA LEU A 210 -17.17 -11.88 11.41
C LEU A 210 -15.67 -11.67 11.15
N LEU A 211 -14.91 -11.21 12.15
CA LEU A 211 -13.47 -11.05 12.03
C LEU A 211 -12.76 -12.39 11.84
N ILE A 212 -13.15 -13.43 12.58
CA ILE A 212 -12.61 -14.79 12.43
C ILE A 212 -12.95 -15.36 11.05
N ALA A 213 -14.18 -15.18 10.58
CA ALA A 213 -14.61 -15.62 9.26
C ALA A 213 -13.87 -14.88 8.13
N GLY A 214 -13.69 -13.57 8.27
CA GLY A 214 -12.90 -12.76 7.35
C GLY A 214 -11.44 -13.18 7.31
N PHE A 215 -10.83 -13.43 8.48
CA PHE A 215 -9.45 -13.93 8.58
C PHE A 215 -9.31 -15.34 7.99
N TRP A 216 -10.27 -16.22 8.24
CA TRP A 216 -10.30 -17.56 7.66
C TRP A 216 -10.45 -17.53 6.14
N TRP A 217 -11.32 -16.65 5.61
CA TRP A 217 -11.50 -16.45 4.17
C TRP A 217 -10.23 -15.90 3.52
N LEU A 218 -9.57 -14.93 4.14
CA LEU A 218 -8.32 -14.37 3.65
C LEU A 218 -7.19 -15.42 3.66
N ASN A 219 -7.09 -16.23 4.71
CA ASN A 219 -6.14 -17.33 4.80
C ASN A 219 -6.42 -18.40 3.72
N ARG A 220 -7.70 -18.68 3.44
CA ARG A 220 -8.11 -19.60 2.37
C ARG A 220 -7.78 -19.05 0.98
N ALA A 221 -7.99 -17.77 0.75
CA ALA A 221 -7.62 -17.09 -0.49
C ALA A 221 -6.09 -17.10 -0.69
N TYR A 222 -5.33 -16.86 0.38
CA TYR A 222 -3.87 -16.94 0.36
C TYR A 222 -3.36 -18.32 -0.01
N LYS A 223 -3.92 -19.38 0.59
CA LYS A 223 -3.56 -20.78 0.23
C LYS A 223 -3.86 -21.11 -1.22
N ARG A 224 -4.98 -20.62 -1.77
CA ARG A 224 -5.31 -20.83 -3.19
C ARG A 224 -4.34 -20.13 -4.14
N ALA A 225 -3.93 -18.91 -3.80
CA ALA A 225 -2.94 -18.18 -4.58
C ALA A 225 -1.55 -18.84 -4.52
N LEU A 226 -1.18 -19.43 -3.38
CA LEU A 226 0.07 -20.16 -3.22
C LEU A 226 0.09 -21.43 -4.09
N LEU A 227 -1.00 -22.21 -4.07
CA LEU A 227 -1.13 -23.44 -4.86
C LEU A 227 -1.12 -23.15 -6.37
N ALA A 228 -1.79 -22.08 -6.81
CA ALA A 228 -1.78 -21.68 -8.22
C ALA A 228 -0.38 -21.25 -8.71
N ALA A 229 0.42 -20.65 -7.82
CA ALA A 229 1.80 -20.29 -8.14
C ALA A 229 2.73 -21.51 -8.18
N GLU A 230 2.50 -22.50 -7.31
CA GLU A 230 3.24 -23.76 -7.30
C GLU A 230 2.94 -24.60 -8.54
N GLU A 231 1.67 -24.65 -8.96
CA GLU A 231 1.22 -25.34 -10.18
C GLU A 231 1.80 -24.70 -11.45
N GLN A 232 1.91 -23.38 -11.51
CA GLN A 232 2.58 -22.67 -12.61
C GLN A 232 4.09 -22.94 -12.65
N SER A 233 4.77 -22.98 -11.50
CA SER A 233 6.21 -23.30 -11.47
C SER A 233 6.50 -24.74 -11.90
N VAL A 234 5.61 -25.69 -11.61
CA VAL A 234 5.74 -27.09 -12.04
C VAL A 234 5.48 -27.23 -13.54
N HIS A 235 4.55 -26.44 -14.09
CA HIS A 235 4.26 -26.44 -15.52
C HIS A 235 5.40 -25.85 -16.36
N ASP A 236 6.00 -24.74 -15.88
CA ASP A 236 7.17 -24.11 -16.52
C ASP A 236 8.40 -25.06 -16.49
N GLU A 237 8.58 -25.83 -15.42
CA GLU A 237 9.67 -26.81 -15.29
C GLU A 237 9.48 -28.05 -16.20
N TYR A 238 8.23 -28.44 -16.49
CA TYR A 238 7.92 -29.51 -17.45
C TYR A 238 8.10 -29.06 -18.91
N ASP A 239 7.67 -27.85 -19.26
CA ASP A 239 7.87 -27.28 -20.60
C ASP A 239 9.37 -27.12 -20.91
N ASP A 240 10.20 -26.71 -19.93
CA ASP A 240 11.66 -26.62 -20.11
C ASP A 240 12.32 -28.01 -20.24
N ALA A 241 11.82 -29.04 -19.55
CA ALA A 241 12.33 -30.41 -19.64
C ALA A 241 12.05 -31.04 -21.02
N ASP A 242 10.83 -30.85 -21.56
CA ASP A 242 10.45 -31.34 -22.89
C ASP A 242 11.24 -30.63 -24.01
N VAL A 243 11.55 -29.33 -23.85
CA VAL A 243 12.39 -28.57 -24.78
C VAL A 243 13.84 -29.05 -24.73
N HIS A 244 14.37 -29.40 -23.56
CA HIS A 244 15.72 -29.95 -23.42
C HIS A 244 15.84 -31.39 -23.95
N GLU A 245 14.80 -32.21 -23.81
CA GLU A 245 14.77 -33.57 -24.37
C GLU A 245 14.62 -33.55 -25.90
N ALA A 246 13.78 -32.65 -26.44
CA ALA A 246 13.67 -32.43 -27.89
C ALA A 246 14.97 -31.88 -28.51
N ALA A 247 15.70 -31.03 -27.80
CA ALA A 247 17.01 -30.51 -28.24
C ALA A 247 18.14 -31.55 -28.11
N SER A 248 18.04 -32.50 -27.17
CA SER A 248 19.00 -33.59 -26.99
C SER A 248 18.75 -34.78 -27.94
N GLY A 249 17.52 -34.97 -28.42
CA GLY A 249 17.15 -36.06 -29.33
C GLY A 249 17.43 -35.77 -30.81
N ALA A 250 17.67 -34.51 -31.17
CA ALA A 250 18.03 -34.11 -32.53
C ALA A 250 19.55 -34.23 -32.76
N SER A 251 20.08 -35.46 -32.75
CA SER A 251 21.38 -35.71 -33.37
C SER A 251 21.27 -35.37 -34.86
N ALA A 252 21.99 -34.34 -35.28
CA ALA A 252 22.16 -34.03 -36.69
C ALA A 252 22.71 -35.27 -37.43
N PRO A 253 22.21 -35.61 -38.63
CA PRO A 253 22.71 -36.74 -39.39
C PRO A 253 24.21 -36.55 -39.66
N ASP A 254 24.99 -37.59 -39.38
CA ASP A 254 26.43 -37.63 -39.57
C ASP A 254 26.76 -37.46 -41.06
N PRO A 255 27.47 -36.39 -41.47
CA PRO A 255 27.79 -36.17 -42.88
C PRO A 255 28.73 -37.23 -43.47
N ASP A 256 29.30 -38.11 -42.66
CA ASP A 256 30.21 -39.18 -43.11
C ASP A 256 29.54 -40.57 -43.18
N ASP A 257 28.21 -40.67 -43.07
CA ASP A 257 27.48 -41.95 -43.22
C ASP A 257 27.59 -42.50 -44.67
N PRO A 258 28.29 -43.63 -44.89
CA PRO A 258 28.55 -44.16 -46.22
C PRO A 258 27.30 -44.69 -46.94
N ASP A 259 26.16 -44.88 -46.24
CA ASP A 259 24.91 -45.35 -46.83
C ASP A 259 24.07 -44.23 -47.46
N ASN A 260 24.43 -42.96 -47.25
CA ASN A 260 23.67 -41.82 -47.79
C ASN A 260 24.31 -41.22 -49.06
N ARG A 261 24.82 -42.09 -49.95
CA ARG A 261 25.30 -41.67 -51.27
C ARG A 261 24.13 -41.62 -52.26
N PRO A 262 23.81 -40.45 -52.84
CA PRO A 262 22.85 -40.38 -53.94
C PRO A 262 23.44 -41.09 -55.16
N GLU A 263 22.75 -42.12 -55.63
CA GLU A 263 23.02 -42.76 -56.92
C GLU A 263 22.95 -41.71 -58.04
N ALA A 264 24.04 -41.60 -58.78
CA ALA A 264 24.13 -40.76 -59.96
C ALA A 264 23.40 -41.43 -61.14
N ALA A 265 22.43 -40.71 -61.72
CA ALA A 265 22.08 -40.83 -63.13
C ALA A 265 21.69 -39.41 -63.58
N ALA A 266 22.54 -38.79 -64.40
CA ALA A 266 22.28 -38.60 -65.83
C ALA A 266 21.07 -37.66 -66.04
N GLU A 267 21.14 -36.55 -66.74
CA GLU A 267 21.75 -36.34 -68.05
C GLU A 267 21.38 -34.91 -68.44
N ASN A 268 22.19 -34.33 -69.33
CA ASN A 268 21.74 -33.39 -70.35
C ASN A 268 21.27 -31.97 -69.98
N ASP A 269 22.15 -31.05 -70.40
CA ASP A 269 21.87 -30.15 -71.53
C ASP A 269 21.50 -28.70 -71.23
N ALA A 270 21.99 -27.90 -72.17
CA ALA A 270 22.22 -26.48 -72.18
C ALA A 270 20.98 -25.62 -71.95
N ARG A 271 21.20 -24.43 -71.37
CA ARG A 271 21.18 -23.13 -72.08
C ARG A 271 21.16 -21.98 -71.07
N ALA A 272 22.08 -21.05 -71.25
CA ALA A 272 22.02 -19.70 -70.70
C ALA A 272 20.91 -18.88 -71.40
N PRO A 273 20.88 -17.56 -71.18
CA PRO A 273 20.47 -16.78 -70.00
C PRO A 273 19.14 -16.07 -70.31
N VAL A 274 18.64 -15.12 -69.49
CA VAL A 274 17.96 -13.86 -69.91
C VAL A 274 17.19 -13.18 -68.75
N SER A 275 17.67 -11.97 -68.43
CA SER A 275 16.99 -10.69 -68.14
C SER A 275 15.84 -10.53 -67.12
N GLY A 276 15.95 -9.41 -66.40
CA GLY A 276 14.87 -8.43 -66.15
C GLY A 276 13.99 -8.75 -64.95
N GLY A 277 13.54 -7.82 -64.11
CA GLY A 277 13.55 -6.37 -64.04
C GLY A 277 12.91 -6.04 -62.68
N SER A 278 13.36 -4.98 -61.98
CA SER A 278 12.66 -3.69 -61.90
C SER A 278 11.22 -3.73 -61.37
N GLY A 279 10.96 -2.95 -60.31
CA GLY A 279 9.63 -2.57 -59.82
C GLY A 279 9.62 -2.53 -58.29
N ALA A 280 9.99 -1.45 -57.58
CA ALA A 280 9.47 -0.08 -57.57
C ALA A 280 8.04 0.05 -57.01
N ALA A 281 7.91 0.97 -56.03
CA ALA A 281 6.69 1.57 -55.48
C ALA A 281 5.79 0.60 -54.65
N ASP A 282 5.09 1.04 -53.60
CA ASP A 282 4.46 2.33 -53.44
C ASP A 282 4.27 2.69 -51.95
N ALA A 283 4.33 3.99 -51.71
CA ALA A 283 3.92 4.65 -50.50
C ALA A 283 2.39 4.65 -50.37
N SER A 284 1.88 5.03 -49.19
CA SER A 284 0.76 5.99 -49.04
C SER A 284 -0.12 5.67 -47.81
N ARG A 285 -0.10 6.63 -46.86
CA ARG A 285 -1.24 7.22 -46.12
C ARG A 285 -2.04 6.32 -45.17
N ALA A 286 -2.54 6.76 -44.03
CA ALA A 286 -2.55 8.03 -43.30
C ALA A 286 -3.06 7.76 -41.87
N PRO A 287 -2.87 8.69 -40.91
CA PRO A 287 -3.52 8.65 -39.60
C PRO A 287 -4.86 9.44 -39.59
N LEU A 288 -5.72 9.16 -38.61
CA LEU A 288 -6.83 9.94 -37.99
C LEU A 288 -7.71 8.90 -37.26
N ALA A 289 -8.15 9.04 -36.01
CA ALA A 289 -8.49 10.20 -35.20
C ALA A 289 -8.21 9.94 -33.71
#